data_AF-U1Q021-F1
#
_entry.id   AF-U1Q021-F1
#
_cell.length_a   1.000
_cell.length_b   1.000
_cell.length_c   1.000
_cell.angle_alpha   90.00
_cell.angle_beta   90.00
_cell.angle_gamma   90.00
#
_symmetry.space_group_name_H-M   'P 1'
#
loop_
_entity.id
_entity.type
_entity.pdbx_description
1 polymer ?
#
loop_
_entity_poly.entity_id
_entity_poly.type
_entity_poly.pdbx_seq_one_letter_code
_entity_poly.pdbx_strand_id
1 'polypeptide(L)'
;MYLNLAQHLLNCSVCSQEITDVGYLPATVNENEYEPHPQNAVCDVCGFNKIGMVGCAPELTDIVDNKPQKTLLYIRIEDDEISVISEKE
;
A
#
# COMPACT_ATOMS: atom_id res chain seq x y z
N MET A 1 -8.07 15.13 -3.95
CA MET A 1 -7.34 15.75 -2.82
C MET A 1 -5.89 15.26 -2.85
N TYR A 2 -4.91 16.15 -2.71
CA TYR A 2 -3.50 15.75 -2.60
C TYR A 2 -3.28 15.13 -1.21
N LEU A 3 -2.89 13.86 -1.17
CA LEU A 3 -2.55 13.13 0.04
C LEU A 3 -1.35 13.79 0.72
N ASN A 4 -1.62 14.60 1.74
CA ASN A 4 -0.56 15.20 2.56
C ASN A 4 -0.06 14.17 3.59
N LEU A 5 0.51 13.07 3.09
CA LEU A 5 1.23 12.05 3.85
C LEU A 5 2.70 12.46 4.07
N ALA A 6 3.09 13.64 3.58
CA ALA A 6 4.44 14.16 3.39
C ALA A 6 5.24 14.51 4.66
N GLN A 7 4.94 13.90 5.81
CA GLN A 7 5.72 14.17 7.03
C GLN A 7 6.10 12.93 7.84
N HIS A 8 5.67 11.73 7.49
CA HIS A 8 6.06 10.51 8.21
C HIS A 8 6.57 9.46 7.25
N LEU A 9 7.88 9.19 7.34
CA LEU A 9 8.52 8.01 6.80
C LEU A 9 7.65 6.79 7.12
N LEU A 10 7.18 6.09 6.09
CA LEU A 10 6.36 4.89 6.27
C LEU A 10 7.23 3.77 6.81
N ASN A 11 6.78 3.09 7.85
CA ASN A 11 7.46 1.91 8.37
C ASN A 11 6.68 0.67 7.96
N CYS A 12 7.38 -0.35 7.48
CA CYS A 12 6.80 -1.64 7.17
C CYS A 12 6.21 -2.26 8.44
N SER A 13 4.91 -2.55 8.43
CA SER A 13 4.20 -3.18 9.54
C SER A 13 4.69 -4.60 9.86
N VAL A 14 5.39 -5.25 8.93
CA VAL A 14 5.91 -6.62 9.07
C VAL A 14 7.32 -6.66 9.66
N CYS A 15 8.26 -5.87 9.11
CA CYS A 15 9.67 -5.91 9.49
C CYS A 15 10.18 -4.62 10.17
N SER A 16 9.31 -3.63 10.34
CA SER A 16 9.61 -2.31 10.91
C SER A 16 10.68 -1.51 10.15
N GLN A 17 11.11 -1.95 8.97
CA GLN A 17 12.03 -1.19 8.13
C GLN A 17 11.32 -0.01 7.50
N GLU A 18 12.06 1.09 7.37
CA GLU A 18 11.63 2.29 6.67
C GLU A 18 11.40 1.98 5.18
N ILE A 19 10.29 2.49 4.64
CA ILE A 19 9.93 2.40 3.22
C ILE A 19 10.34 3.73 2.59
N THR A 20 11.40 3.70 1.79
CA THR A 20 12.01 4.90 1.18
C THR A 20 11.78 5.01 -0.33
N ASP A 21 11.27 3.96 -0.97
CA ASP A 21 11.08 3.91 -2.43
C ASP A 21 9.76 3.18 -2.76
N VAL A 22 9.76 1.85 -2.69
CA VAL A 22 8.61 1.02 -3.10
C VAL A 22 7.96 0.28 -1.94
N GLY A 23 6.63 0.29 -1.95
CA GLY A 23 5.83 -0.38 -0.94
C GLY A 23 4.36 -0.54 -1.29
N TYR A 24 3.64 -1.13 -0.36
CA TYR A 24 2.22 -1.43 -0.43
C TYR A 24 1.48 -0.66 0.66
N LEU A 25 0.36 -0.06 0.29
CA LEU A 25 -0.46 0.75 1.17
C LEU A 25 -1.91 0.29 1.06
N PRO A 26 -2.46 -0.39 2.07
CA PRO A 26 -3.89 -0.68 2.12
C PRO A 26 -4.67 0.63 2.17
N ALA A 27 -5.76 0.70 1.42
CA ALA A 27 -6.68 1.83 1.41
C ALA A 27 -8.14 1.34 1.44
N THR A 28 -9.03 2.12 2.03
CA THR A 28 -10.47 1.94 1.82
C THR A 28 -10.89 2.79 0.63
N VAL A 29 -11.83 2.31 -0.19
CA VAL A 29 -12.41 3.11 -1.27
C VAL A 29 -13.73 3.71 -0.81
N ASN A 30 -13.87 5.03 -0.93
CA ASN A 30 -15.07 5.78 -0.59
C ASN A 30 -15.41 6.76 -1.72
N GLU A 31 -16.55 6.59 -2.39
CA GLU A 31 -17.01 7.47 -3.48
C GLU A 31 -15.96 7.77 -4.59
N ASN A 32 -15.09 6.80 -4.91
CA ASN A 32 -13.92 6.89 -5.82
C ASN A 32 -12.72 7.67 -5.27
N GLU A 33 -12.66 7.93 -3.97
CA GLU A 33 -11.47 8.41 -3.28
C GLU A 33 -10.82 7.27 -2.48
N TYR A 34 -9.47 7.25 -2.50
CA TYR A 34 -8.68 6.35 -1.67
C TYR A 34 -8.44 6.96 -0.30
N GLU A 35 -8.82 6.23 0.74
CA GLU A 35 -8.48 6.52 2.13
C GLU A 35 -7.37 5.55 2.59
N PRO A 36 -6.08 5.90 2.41
CA PRO A 36 -4.97 5.03 2.77
C PRO A 36 -4.83 4.83 4.28
N HIS A 37 -4.23 3.70 4.66
CA HIS A 37 -3.91 3.30 6.04
C HIS A 37 -2.39 3.18 6.25
N PRO A 38 -1.67 4.29 6.47
CA PRO A 38 -0.20 4.34 6.59
C PRO A 38 0.40 3.38 7.61
N GLN A 39 -0.31 3.15 8.72
CA GLN A 39 0.09 2.23 9.79
C GLN A 39 0.16 0.77 9.36
N ASN A 40 -0.46 0.43 8.22
CA ASN A 40 -0.47 -0.90 7.64
C ASN A 40 0.39 -0.97 6.37
N ALA A 41 1.26 0.00 6.12
CA ALA A 41 2.17 -0.04 4.99
C ALA A 41 3.08 -1.28 5.09
N VAL A 42 3.47 -1.83 3.94
CA VAL A 42 4.37 -2.99 3.85
C VAL A 42 5.43 -2.69 2.79
N CYS A 43 6.70 -2.94 3.08
CA CYS A 43 7.76 -2.75 2.08
C CYS A 43 7.62 -3.74 0.93
N ASP A 44 8.23 -3.44 -0.22
CA ASP A 44 8.18 -4.33 -1.40
C ASP A 44 8.64 -5.76 -1.10
N VAL A 45 9.62 -5.90 -0.18
CA VAL A 45 10.19 -7.18 0.22
C VAL A 45 9.23 -8.04 1.05
N CYS A 46 8.47 -7.43 1.96
CA CYS A 46 7.58 -8.15 2.89
C CYS A 46 6.14 -8.27 2.36
N GLY A 47 5.80 -7.50 1.34
CA GLY A 47 4.46 -7.39 0.78
C GLY A 47 4.35 -8.01 -0.61
N PHE A 48 3.55 -7.38 -1.46
CA PHE A 48 2.95 -8.03 -2.61
C PHE A 48 3.73 -8.20 -3.90
N ASN A 49 4.86 -7.58 -4.17
CA ASN A 49 5.43 -7.44 -5.52
C ASN A 49 4.43 -7.01 -6.66
N LYS A 50 4.99 -6.40 -7.71
CA LYS A 50 4.22 -5.97 -8.88
C LYS A 50 3.54 -7.13 -9.64
N ILE A 51 4.11 -8.34 -9.58
CA ILE A 51 3.58 -9.53 -10.25
C ILE A 51 2.32 -10.05 -9.51
N GLY A 52 2.30 -9.93 -8.19
CA GLY A 52 1.11 -10.23 -7.41
C GLY A 52 -0.05 -9.31 -7.76
N MET A 53 0.23 -8.01 -7.89
CA MET A 53 -0.77 -7.00 -8.25
C MET A 53 -1.49 -7.34 -9.57
N VAL A 54 -0.81 -8.00 -10.52
CA VAL A 54 -1.40 -8.43 -11.80
C VAL A 54 -2.11 -9.80 -11.73
N GLY A 55 -2.30 -10.37 -10.54
CA GLY A 55 -3.10 -11.58 -10.29
C GLY A 55 -2.32 -12.90 -10.27
N CYS A 56 -0.99 -12.85 -10.33
CA CYS A 56 -0.16 -14.06 -10.43
C CYS A 56 0.48 -14.51 -9.11
N ALA A 57 0.38 -13.72 -8.01
CA ALA A 57 0.91 -14.08 -6.69
C ALA A 57 -0.22 -14.09 -5.63
N PRO A 58 -0.05 -14.83 -4.51
CA PRO A 58 -1.07 -14.98 -3.46
C PRO A 58 -1.13 -13.74 -2.59
N GLU A 59 -2.34 -13.15 -2.42
CA GLU A 59 -2.75 -11.86 -1.84
C GLU A 59 -2.40 -11.64 -0.36
N LEU A 60 -2.20 -10.38 0.06
CA LEU A 60 -2.13 -10.04 1.49
C LEU A 60 -3.44 -10.42 2.21
N THR A 61 -4.57 -10.41 1.50
CA THR A 61 -5.89 -10.88 1.93
C THR A 61 -6.00 -12.42 1.96
N ASP A 62 -5.15 -13.15 1.23
CA ASP A 62 -5.01 -14.61 1.39
C ASP A 62 -4.43 -14.96 2.78
N ILE A 63 -3.88 -13.97 3.48
CA ILE A 63 -3.49 -14.00 4.89
C ILE A 63 -4.57 -13.30 5.74
N VAL A 64 -5.80 -13.83 5.67
CA VAL A 64 -6.92 -13.69 6.63
C VAL A 64 -7.20 -12.27 7.18
N ASP A 65 -8.06 -11.48 6.52
CA ASP A 65 -9.05 -10.65 7.23
C ASP A 65 -10.28 -10.31 6.36
N ASN A 66 -11.46 -10.78 6.76
CA ASN A 66 -12.75 -10.62 6.08
C ASN A 66 -13.40 -9.26 6.41
N LYS A 67 -12.95 -8.16 5.79
CA LYS A 67 -13.53 -6.82 5.98
C LYS A 67 -13.73 -6.06 4.65
N PRO A 68 -14.71 -5.14 4.58
CA PRO A 68 -15.29 -4.64 3.32
C PRO A 68 -14.31 -3.80 2.48
N GLN A 69 -14.43 -3.93 1.15
CA GLN A 69 -13.78 -3.17 0.07
C GLN A 69 -12.51 -2.41 0.48
N LYS A 70 -11.45 -3.18 0.73
CA LYS A 70 -10.09 -2.65 0.90
C LYS A 70 -9.35 -2.86 -0.41
N THR A 71 -8.77 -1.79 -0.94
CA THR A 71 -7.89 -1.83 -2.10
C THR A 71 -6.44 -1.83 -1.62
N LEU A 72 -5.59 -2.60 -2.28
CA LEU A 72 -4.15 -2.55 -2.10
C LEU A 72 -3.52 -1.61 -3.13
N LEU A 73 -2.83 -0.56 -2.67
CA LEU A 73 -2.13 0.38 -3.54
C LEU A 73 -0.64 0.03 -3.59
N TYR A 74 -0.10 -0.19 -4.78
CA TYR A 74 1.34 -0.20 -5.02
C TYR A 74 1.81 1.23 -5.22
N ILE A 75 2.72 1.67 -4.37
CA ILE A 75 3.17 3.06 -4.31
C ILE A 75 4.66 3.17 -4.61
N ARG A 76 5.03 4.34 -5.12
CA ARG A 76 6.41 4.83 -5.16
C ARG A 76 6.51 6.14 -4.39
N ILE A 77 7.60 6.30 -3.65
CA ILE A 77 7.95 7.53 -2.94
C ILE A 77 9.04 8.25 -3.75
N GLU A 78 8.76 9.45 -4.24
CA GLU A 78 9.71 10.32 -4.96
C GLU A 78 9.64 11.71 -4.33
N ASP A 79 10.78 12.31 -3.97
CA ASP A 79 10.87 13.68 -3.42
C ASP A 79 9.82 13.98 -2.31
N ASP A 80 9.64 13.03 -1.38
CA ASP A 80 8.65 13.07 -0.29
C ASP A 80 7.17 13.01 -0.70
N GLU A 81 6.88 12.74 -1.99
CA GLU A 81 5.54 12.51 -2.51
C GLU A 81 5.25 11.03 -2.74
N ILE A 82 4.01 10.61 -2.43
CA ILE A 82 3.53 9.25 -2.67
C ILE A 82 2.76 9.22 -3.99
N SER A 83 3.28 8.47 -4.95
CA SER A 83 2.64 8.20 -6.23
C SER A 83 2.05 6.79 -6.25
N VAL A 84 0.77 6.67 -6.56
CA VAL A 84 0.12 5.37 -6.81
C VAL A 84 0.46 4.94 -8.24
N ILE A 85 1.09 3.78 -8.38
CA ILE A 85 1.53 3.24 -9.67
C ILE A 85 0.70 2.04 -10.13
N SER A 86 -0.01 1.39 -9.21
CA SER A 86 -0.99 0.35 -9.52
C SER A 86 -1.87 0.12 -8.29
N GLU A 87 -3.10 -0.36 -8.50
CA GLU A 87 -4.04 -0.72 -7.44
C GLU A 87 -4.65 -2.10 -7.70
N LYS A 88 -5.13 -2.75 -6.64
CA LYS A 88 -5.85 -4.02 -6.69
C LYS A 88 -7.03 -4.00 -5.72
N GLU A 89 -8.22 -4.25 -6.24
CA GLU A 89 -9.47 -4.42 -5.47
C GLU A 89 -9.59 -5.83 -4.86
#